data_AF-A0A397HF83-F1
#
_entry.id   AF-A0A397HF83-F1
#
_cell.length_a   1.000
_cell.length_b   1.000
_cell.length_c   1.000
_cell.angle_alpha   90.00
_cell.angle_beta   90.00
_cell.angle_gamma   90.00
#
_symmetry.space_group_name_H-M   'P 1'
#
loop_
_entity.id
_entity.type
_entity.pdbx_description
1 polymer ?
#
loop_
_entity_poly.entity_id
_entity_poly.type
_entity_poly.pdbx_seq_one_letter_code
_entity_poly.pdbx_strand_id
1 'polypeptide(L)'
;MFGKLKVAVDNLQTKVSQENITLFAIDNLQTKAAILSHVNAKHIFSNNHHHHHNVKTWERKRDWHIIANHAINKLDFSELIDDKKEYNVIIEVGKEENKKSFTTHSVVLRYRSSYFEKELENAPTNRNYIKTIIKPNISVRIFKIILKYIYGGIVNIENADTKTIYELMINASELELKECSGKLERYLIESKAS
;
A
#
# COMPACT_ATOMS: atom_id res chain seq x y z
N MET A 1 -10.39 -2.39 -43.56
CA MET A 1 -9.29 -2.30 -42.57
C MET A 1 -9.75 -2.07 -41.13
N PHE A 2 -10.91 -1.46 -40.88
CA PHE A 2 -11.39 -1.13 -39.52
C PHE A 2 -11.86 -2.32 -38.66
N GLY A 3 -12.36 -3.41 -39.26
CA GLY A 3 -12.87 -4.57 -38.51
C GLY A 3 -11.80 -5.35 -37.73
N LYS A 4 -10.56 -5.43 -38.26
CA LYS A 4 -9.45 -6.11 -37.58
C LYS A 4 -8.89 -5.31 -36.40
N LEU A 5 -9.01 -3.98 -36.45
CA LEU A 5 -8.53 -3.08 -35.40
C LEU A 5 -9.47 -3.10 -34.18
N LYS A 6 -10.79 -3.15 -34.41
CA LYS A 6 -11.79 -3.24 -33.33
C LYS A 6 -11.66 -4.57 -32.56
N VAL A 7 -11.50 -5.69 -33.28
CA VAL A 7 -11.26 -7.01 -32.66
C VAL A 7 -9.95 -7.04 -31.86
N ALA A 8 -8.89 -6.37 -32.31
CA ALA A 8 -7.64 -6.28 -31.57
C ALA A 8 -7.75 -5.43 -30.29
N VAL A 9 -8.55 -4.35 -30.32
CA VAL A 9 -8.83 -3.50 -29.17
C VAL A 9 -9.70 -4.23 -28.15
N ASP A 10 -10.76 -4.90 -28.61
CA ASP A 10 -11.66 -5.67 -27.74
C ASP A 10 -10.93 -6.87 -27.10
N ASN A 11 -10.04 -7.54 -27.84
CA ASN A 11 -9.17 -8.62 -27.33
C ASN A 11 -8.10 -8.13 -26.34
N LEU A 12 -7.61 -6.89 -26.50
CA LEU A 12 -6.68 -6.27 -25.53
C LEU A 12 -7.41 -5.86 -24.24
N GLN A 13 -8.62 -5.34 -24.34
CA GLN A 13 -9.44 -5.00 -23.16
C GLN A 13 -9.85 -6.25 -22.36
N THR A 14 -10.17 -7.37 -23.03
CA THR A 14 -10.46 -8.64 -22.36
C THR A 14 -9.22 -9.30 -21.74
N LYS A 15 -8.03 -9.10 -22.32
CA LYS A 15 -6.77 -9.61 -21.73
C LYS A 15 -6.37 -8.82 -20.48
N VAL A 16 -6.57 -7.50 -20.49
CA VAL A 16 -6.34 -6.63 -19.32
C VAL A 16 -7.33 -6.92 -18.19
N SER A 17 -8.57 -7.35 -18.48
CA SER A 17 -9.52 -7.75 -17.43
C SER A 17 -9.25 -9.14 -16.84
N GLN A 18 -8.45 -9.98 -17.50
CA GLN A 18 -8.11 -11.33 -17.04
C GLN A 18 -6.79 -11.38 -16.26
N GLU A 19 -5.88 -10.43 -16.49
CA GLU A 19 -4.67 -10.23 -15.68
C GLU A 19 -4.96 -9.25 -14.52
N ASN A 20 -5.91 -9.62 -13.66
CA ASN A 20 -6.15 -8.93 -12.39
C ASN A 20 -4.98 -9.19 -11.43
N ILE A 21 -3.89 -8.43 -11.58
CA ILE A 21 -3.01 -8.15 -10.44
C ILE A 21 -3.63 -6.94 -9.76
N THR A 22 -4.50 -7.15 -8.78
CA THR A 22 -5.04 -6.08 -7.93
C THR A 22 -3.96 -5.58 -6.96
N LEU A 23 -2.95 -4.90 -7.51
CA LEU A 23 -2.04 -4.05 -6.76
C LEU A 23 -2.67 -2.65 -6.72
N PHE A 24 -3.37 -2.32 -5.64
CA PHE A 24 -3.86 -0.94 -5.45
C PHE A 24 -2.68 -0.03 -5.12
N ALA A 25 -2.07 0.54 -6.16
CA ALA A 25 -1.14 1.66 -6.02
C ALA A 25 -1.89 2.89 -5.48
N ILE A 26 -1.21 3.60 -4.59
CA ILE A 26 -1.71 4.75 -3.84
C ILE A 26 -2.00 5.92 -4.80
N ASP A 27 -3.27 6.30 -4.97
CA ASP A 27 -3.65 7.56 -5.62
C ASP A 27 -3.22 8.77 -4.78
N ASN A 28 -1.96 9.19 -4.93
CA ASN A 28 -1.45 10.49 -4.45
C ASN A 28 -1.78 11.59 -5.49
N LEU A 29 -1.85 12.86 -5.07
CA LEU A 29 -1.88 14.05 -5.95
C LEU A 29 -0.75 14.05 -7.00
N GLN A 30 0.39 13.41 -6.68
CA GLN A 30 1.45 13.16 -7.66
C GLN A 30 1.03 12.21 -8.79
N THR A 31 0.18 11.22 -8.52
CA THR A 31 -0.39 10.31 -9.54
C THR A 31 -1.34 11.07 -10.46
N LYS A 32 -2.15 11.99 -9.91
CA LYS A 32 -2.95 12.93 -10.74
C LYS A 32 -2.05 13.82 -11.61
N ALA A 33 -0.97 14.37 -11.06
CA ALA A 33 0.00 15.16 -11.82
C ALA A 33 0.74 14.33 -12.89
N ALA A 34 1.06 13.06 -12.60
CA ALA A 34 1.68 12.12 -13.52
C ALA A 34 0.72 11.67 -14.63
N ILE A 35 -0.58 11.50 -14.34
CA ILE A 35 -1.61 11.20 -15.33
C ILE A 35 -1.89 12.44 -16.19
N LEU A 36 -2.00 13.64 -15.60
CA LEU A 36 -2.14 14.90 -16.35
C LEU A 36 -0.93 15.16 -17.26
N SER A 37 0.29 14.90 -16.79
CA SER A 37 1.49 15.01 -17.63
C SER A 37 1.53 13.93 -18.72
N HIS A 38 0.99 12.73 -18.47
CA HIS A 38 0.84 11.67 -19.48
C HIS A 38 -0.17 12.03 -20.58
N VAL A 39 -1.31 12.63 -20.23
CA VAL A 39 -2.34 13.08 -21.19
C VAL A 39 -1.80 14.25 -22.02
N ASN A 40 -1.13 15.21 -21.39
CA ASN A 40 -0.54 16.36 -22.08
C ASN A 40 0.63 15.93 -22.99
N ALA A 41 1.47 14.99 -22.52
CA ALA A 41 2.53 14.40 -23.33
C ALA A 41 1.97 13.67 -24.56
N LYS A 42 0.94 12.82 -24.41
CA LYS A 42 0.29 12.14 -25.56
C LYS A 42 -0.25 13.13 -26.60
N HIS A 43 -0.83 14.26 -26.16
CA HIS A 43 -1.33 15.30 -27.05
C HIS A 43 -0.20 16.06 -27.77
N ILE A 44 0.95 16.24 -27.12
CA ILE A 44 2.16 16.81 -27.73
C ILE A 44 2.81 15.81 -28.71
N PHE A 45 2.79 14.52 -28.40
CA PHE A 45 3.39 13.46 -29.23
C PHE A 45 2.56 13.10 -30.48
N SER A 46 1.22 13.18 -30.43
CA SER A 46 0.39 12.95 -31.63
C SER A 46 0.62 13.99 -32.72
N ASN A 47 1.06 15.20 -32.35
CA ASN A 47 1.32 16.30 -33.28
C ASN A 47 2.74 16.29 -33.89
N ASN A 48 3.62 15.39 -33.43
CA ASN A 48 5.03 15.34 -33.85
C ASN A 48 5.40 14.04 -34.58
N HIS A 49 4.44 13.35 -35.20
CA HIS A 49 4.73 12.18 -36.02
C HIS A 49 5.23 12.53 -37.42
N HIS A 50 6.43 13.12 -37.51
CA HIS A 50 7.30 12.87 -38.65
C HIS A 50 8.77 12.72 -38.21
N HIS A 51 9.27 11.51 -38.45
CA HIS A 51 10.66 11.11 -38.64
C HIS A 51 11.49 10.57 -37.45
N HIS A 52 11.87 9.31 -37.66
CA HIS A 52 13.09 8.60 -37.27
C HIS A 52 13.32 8.07 -35.84
N HIS A 53 13.72 6.79 -35.85
CA HIS A 53 14.18 5.90 -34.79
C HIS A 53 14.86 6.54 -33.57
N ASN A 54 14.65 5.93 -32.39
CA ASN A 54 15.70 5.88 -31.38
C ASN A 54 15.51 4.73 -30.38
N VAL A 55 16.45 3.79 -30.34
CA VAL A 55 16.57 2.77 -29.29
C VAL A 55 16.65 3.41 -27.88
N LYS A 56 17.14 4.66 -27.81
CA LYS A 56 17.16 5.53 -26.61
C LYS A 56 15.78 5.92 -26.06
N THR A 57 14.67 5.74 -26.81
CA THR A 57 13.32 6.02 -26.28
C THR A 57 12.73 4.84 -25.52
N TRP A 58 13.15 3.60 -25.83
CA TRP A 58 12.73 2.39 -25.13
C TRP A 58 13.48 2.18 -23.82
N GLU A 59 14.77 2.51 -23.78
CA GLU A 59 15.56 2.54 -22.53
C GLU A 59 15.00 3.59 -21.56
N ARG A 60 14.74 4.81 -22.03
CA ARG A 60 14.06 5.83 -21.22
C ARG A 60 12.68 5.41 -20.73
N LYS A 61 11.93 4.60 -21.47
CA LYS A 61 10.63 4.07 -21.03
C LYS A 61 10.78 3.03 -19.91
N ARG A 62 11.80 2.17 -19.97
CA ARG A 62 12.16 1.24 -18.88
C ARG A 62 12.69 1.99 -17.67
N ASP A 63 13.57 2.96 -17.88
CA ASP A 63 14.09 3.83 -16.82
C ASP A 63 12.96 4.61 -16.17
N TRP A 64 11.99 5.13 -16.93
CA TRP A 64 10.81 5.79 -16.36
C TRP A 64 9.92 4.84 -15.56
N HIS A 65 9.78 3.57 -15.96
CA HIS A 65 9.04 2.58 -15.18
C HIS A 65 9.78 2.20 -13.88
N ILE A 66 11.11 2.09 -13.95
CA ILE A 66 11.99 1.84 -12.80
C ILE A 66 11.98 3.04 -11.86
N ILE A 67 12.12 4.26 -12.38
CA ILE A 67 12.08 5.53 -11.64
C ILE A 67 10.69 5.77 -11.06
N ALA A 68 9.60 5.43 -11.77
CA ALA A 68 8.25 5.54 -11.23
C ALA A 68 8.02 4.53 -10.10
N ASN A 69 8.41 3.26 -10.26
CA ASN A 69 8.35 2.28 -9.16
C ASN A 69 9.29 2.63 -7.99
N HIS A 70 10.46 3.21 -8.27
CA HIS A 70 11.38 3.69 -7.26
C HIS A 70 10.88 4.98 -6.57
N ALA A 71 10.17 5.86 -7.27
CA ALA A 71 9.51 7.04 -6.72
C ALA A 71 8.19 6.70 -6.00
N ILE A 72 7.60 5.53 -6.27
CA ILE A 72 6.50 4.93 -5.50
C ILE A 72 6.99 4.38 -4.14
N ASN A 73 8.31 4.27 -3.91
CA ASN A 73 8.88 3.98 -2.59
C ASN A 73 8.78 5.23 -1.69
N LYS A 74 7.56 5.51 -1.24
CA LYS A 74 7.30 6.16 0.03
C LYS A 74 7.87 5.26 1.13
N LEU A 75 9.18 5.32 1.34
CA LEU A 75 9.93 4.72 2.45
C LEU A 75 9.48 3.29 2.81
N ASP A 76 9.94 2.31 2.02
CA ASP A 76 9.67 0.89 2.24
C ASP A 76 10.66 0.31 3.25
N PHE A 77 10.15 -0.05 4.43
CA PHE A 77 10.89 -0.72 5.48
C PHE A 77 10.55 -2.20 5.58
N SER A 78 9.91 -2.80 4.56
CA SER A 78 9.39 -4.18 4.65
C SER A 78 10.44 -5.20 5.09
N GLU A 79 11.71 -5.03 4.73
CA GLU A 79 12.80 -5.91 5.19
C GLU A 79 13.01 -5.88 6.71
N LEU A 80 12.69 -4.78 7.39
CA LEU A 80 12.82 -4.64 8.84
C LEU A 80 11.72 -5.35 9.62
N ILE A 81 10.62 -5.79 8.98
CA ILE A 81 9.51 -6.44 9.71
C ILE A 81 9.93 -7.80 10.29
N ASP A 82 10.81 -8.50 9.59
CA ASP A 82 11.33 -9.81 9.98
C ASP A 82 12.73 -9.70 10.62
N ASP A 83 13.33 -8.50 10.58
CA ASP A 83 14.56 -8.22 11.33
C ASP A 83 14.24 -8.10 12.82
N LYS A 84 14.87 -8.98 13.60
CA LYS A 84 14.73 -9.02 15.07
C LYS A 84 15.81 -8.20 15.77
N LYS A 85 16.63 -7.47 15.03
CA LYS A 85 17.65 -6.57 15.57
C LYS A 85 17.00 -5.25 15.99
N GLU A 86 17.58 -4.59 16.98
CA GLU A 86 17.28 -3.20 17.37
C GLU A 86 15.80 -2.86 17.70
N TYR A 87 14.95 -3.87 17.85
CA TYR A 87 13.59 -3.65 18.31
C TYR A 87 13.61 -3.02 19.71
N ASN A 88 12.73 -2.05 19.91
CA ASN A 88 12.57 -1.35 21.19
C ASN A 88 11.11 -1.24 21.63
N VAL A 89 10.22 -1.93 20.92
CA VAL A 89 8.79 -2.01 21.23
C VAL A 89 8.31 -3.45 21.10
N ILE A 90 7.47 -3.88 22.03
CA ILE A 90 6.67 -5.08 21.95
C ILE A 90 5.20 -4.66 21.90
N ILE A 91 4.47 -5.14 20.89
CA ILE A 91 3.02 -4.98 20.80
C ILE A 91 2.36 -6.32 21.08
N GLU A 92 1.54 -6.37 22.10
CA GLU A 92 0.78 -7.55 22.49
C GLU A 92 -0.65 -7.45 21.96
N VAL A 93 -1.07 -8.43 21.17
CA VAL A 93 -2.33 -8.41 20.41
C VAL A 93 -3.16 -9.64 20.72
N GLY A 94 -4.48 -9.47 20.73
CA GLY A 94 -5.45 -10.55 20.96
C GLY A 94 -5.83 -10.70 22.44
N LYS A 95 -6.93 -11.42 22.67
CA LYS A 95 -7.42 -11.77 24.01
C LYS A 95 -6.54 -12.86 24.62
N GLU A 96 -6.58 -13.01 25.95
CA GLU A 96 -5.65 -13.83 26.75
C GLU A 96 -5.34 -15.22 26.14
N GLU A 97 -6.35 -15.96 25.72
CA GLU A 97 -6.19 -17.31 25.14
C GLU A 97 -5.47 -17.35 23.78
N ASN A 98 -5.46 -16.24 23.04
CA ASN A 98 -4.90 -16.12 21.69
C ASN A 98 -3.90 -14.95 21.58
N LYS A 99 -3.32 -14.55 22.72
CA LYS A 99 -2.42 -13.41 22.80
C LYS A 99 -1.11 -13.69 22.05
N LYS A 100 -0.66 -12.74 21.25
CA LYS A 100 0.62 -12.82 20.54
C LYS A 100 1.39 -11.51 20.62
N SER A 101 2.71 -11.63 20.81
CA SER A 101 3.62 -10.50 20.88
C SER A 101 4.35 -10.28 19.55
N PHE A 102 4.49 -9.01 19.16
CA PHE A 102 5.20 -8.56 17.98
C PHE A 102 6.32 -7.60 18.40
N THR A 103 7.56 -7.93 18.10
CA THR A 103 8.72 -7.03 18.27
C THR A 103 8.79 -6.07 17.10
N THR A 104 8.99 -4.78 17.36
CA THR A 104 8.94 -3.73 16.33
C THR A 104 9.76 -2.49 16.73
N HIS A 105 9.85 -1.54 15.80
CA HIS A 105 10.67 -0.34 15.89
C HIS A 105 9.80 0.91 16.12
N SER A 106 10.05 1.61 17.23
CA SER A 106 9.33 2.84 17.60
C SER A 106 9.40 3.95 16.54
N VAL A 107 10.51 4.02 15.79
CA VAL A 107 10.70 5.05 14.75
C VAL A 107 9.75 4.83 13.56
N VAL A 108 9.56 3.58 13.15
CA VAL A 108 8.63 3.25 12.06
C VAL A 108 7.20 3.49 12.50
N LEU A 109 6.83 3.02 13.69
CA LEU A 109 5.48 3.19 14.23
C LEU A 109 5.06 4.66 14.32
N ARG A 110 5.86 5.51 14.98
CA ARG A 110 5.50 6.93 15.20
C ARG A 110 5.39 7.72 13.90
N TYR A 111 6.26 7.42 12.92
CA TYR A 111 6.25 8.13 11.63
C TYR A 111 5.03 7.75 10.78
N ARG A 112 4.47 6.55 10.98
CA ARG A 112 3.39 6.00 10.15
C ARG A 112 2.01 6.14 10.79
N SER A 113 1.94 6.46 12.08
CA SER A 113 0.71 6.55 12.85
C SER A 113 0.87 7.52 14.03
N SER A 114 0.08 8.59 14.01
CA SER A 114 -0.03 9.53 15.13
C SER A 114 -0.65 8.88 16.38
N TYR A 115 -1.41 7.79 16.22
CA TYR A 115 -1.85 6.97 17.35
C TYR A 115 -0.63 6.37 18.06
N PHE A 116 0.25 5.68 17.32
CA PHE A 116 1.43 5.06 17.91
C PHE A 116 2.43 6.09 18.42
N GLU A 117 2.55 7.27 17.81
CA GLU A 117 3.34 8.38 18.36
C GLU A 117 2.92 8.71 19.80
N LYS A 118 1.64 8.99 20.03
CA LYS A 118 1.08 9.28 21.36
C LYS A 118 1.17 8.08 22.31
N GLU A 119 0.89 6.89 21.80
CA GLU A 119 0.92 5.67 22.62
C GLU A 119 2.33 5.36 23.12
N LEU A 120 3.35 5.58 22.28
CA LEU A 120 4.75 5.35 22.62
C LEU A 120 5.27 6.31 23.69
N GLU A 121 4.78 7.55 23.75
CA GLU A 121 5.14 8.51 24.81
C GLU A 121 4.75 7.96 26.19
N ASN A 122 3.56 7.36 26.28
CA ASN A 122 2.96 6.90 27.53
C ASN A 122 3.25 5.42 27.86
N ALA A 123 3.76 4.64 26.90
CA ALA A 123 3.95 3.21 27.06
C ALA A 123 4.96 2.88 28.19
N PRO A 124 4.63 1.91 29.08
CA PRO A 124 5.52 1.45 30.13
C PRO A 124 6.80 0.86 29.53
N THR A 125 7.92 1.13 30.18
CA THR A 125 9.24 0.72 29.72
C THR A 125 9.86 -0.24 30.73
N ASN A 126 10.40 -1.37 30.26
CA ASN A 126 11.04 -2.36 31.13
C ASN A 126 12.52 -2.02 31.39
N ARG A 127 13.21 -2.87 32.17
CA ARG A 127 14.63 -2.70 32.53
C ARG A 127 15.59 -2.67 31.33
N ASN A 128 15.17 -3.21 30.19
CA ASN A 128 15.96 -3.23 28.95
C ASN A 128 15.55 -2.09 28.01
N TYR A 129 14.84 -1.07 28.50
CA TYR A 129 14.34 0.06 27.71
C TYR A 129 13.38 -0.31 26.58
N ILE A 130 12.73 -1.49 26.68
CA ILE A 130 11.71 -1.93 25.73
C ILE A 130 10.35 -1.46 26.21
N LYS A 131 9.60 -0.80 25.33
CA LYS A 131 8.22 -0.35 25.56
C LYS A 131 7.21 -1.45 25.24
N THR A 132 6.15 -1.56 26.03
CA THR A 132 5.06 -2.51 25.77
C THR A 132 3.75 -1.77 25.49
N ILE A 133 3.08 -2.12 24.38
CA ILE A 133 1.74 -1.63 24.01
C ILE A 133 0.80 -2.83 23.95
N ILE A 134 -0.40 -2.69 24.51
CA ILE A 134 -1.40 -3.78 24.59
C ILE A 134 -2.62 -3.42 23.73
N LYS A 135 -2.96 -4.31 22.79
CA LYS A 135 -4.08 -4.18 21.85
C LYS A 135 -4.95 -5.46 21.86
N PRO A 136 -5.72 -5.70 22.94
CA PRO A 136 -6.40 -6.97 23.13
C PRO A 136 -7.60 -7.15 22.18
N ASN A 137 -8.14 -6.04 21.66
CA ASN A 137 -9.32 -6.03 20.79
C ASN A 137 -8.98 -6.23 19.30
N ILE A 138 -7.70 -6.19 18.94
CA ILE A 138 -7.26 -6.45 17.57
C ILE A 138 -6.93 -7.95 17.48
N SER A 139 -7.41 -8.62 16.43
CA SER A 139 -7.02 -10.02 16.20
C SER A 139 -5.59 -10.11 15.67
N VAL A 140 -4.90 -11.20 16.00
CA VAL A 140 -3.53 -11.46 15.53
C VAL A 140 -3.42 -11.41 14.01
N ARG A 141 -4.44 -11.93 13.30
CA ARG A 141 -4.51 -11.92 11.83
C ARG A 141 -4.58 -10.49 11.28
N ILE A 142 -5.47 -9.66 11.82
CA ILE A 142 -5.66 -8.27 11.39
C ILE A 142 -4.41 -7.45 11.69
N PHE A 143 -3.85 -7.59 12.90
CA PHE A 143 -2.66 -6.85 13.28
C PHE A 143 -1.45 -7.20 12.41
N LYS A 144 -1.30 -8.47 11.99
CA LYS A 144 -0.22 -8.86 11.06
C LYS A 144 -0.31 -8.12 9.72
N ILE A 145 -1.52 -7.88 9.21
CA ILE A 145 -1.74 -7.11 7.97
C ILE A 145 -1.42 -5.64 8.20
N ILE A 146 -1.87 -5.08 9.32
CA ILE A 146 -1.59 -3.68 9.71
C ILE A 146 -0.10 -3.43 9.85
N LEU A 147 0.62 -4.34 10.53
CA LEU A 147 2.06 -4.22 10.73
C LEU A 147 2.80 -4.21 9.38
N LYS A 148 2.41 -5.10 8.45
CA LYS A 148 2.94 -5.07 7.07
C LYS A 148 2.68 -3.75 6.37
N TYR A 149 1.48 -3.18 6.51
CA TYR A 149 1.16 -1.87 5.95
C TYR A 149 2.00 -0.74 6.58
N ILE A 150 2.25 -0.79 7.89
CA ILE A 150 3.09 0.19 8.58
C ILE A 150 4.52 0.18 8.04
N TYR A 151 5.08 -0.99 7.74
CA TYR A 151 6.44 -1.09 7.22
C TYR A 151 6.52 -0.85 5.70
N GLY A 152 5.63 -1.45 4.91
CA GLY A 152 5.71 -1.46 3.44
C GLY A 152 4.76 -0.52 2.71
N GLY A 153 3.77 0.05 3.39
CA GLY A 153 2.83 1.02 2.80
C GLY A 153 1.78 0.41 1.87
N ILE A 154 1.84 -0.91 1.66
CA ILE A 154 0.92 -1.67 0.81
C ILE A 154 0.05 -2.56 1.70
N VAL A 155 -1.25 -2.56 1.43
CA VAL A 155 -2.22 -3.47 2.05
C VAL A 155 -2.62 -4.53 1.04
N ASN A 156 -2.31 -5.80 1.31
CA ASN A 156 -2.72 -6.92 0.47
C ASN A 156 -4.05 -7.51 0.99
N ILE A 157 -5.09 -7.43 0.16
CA ILE A 157 -6.45 -7.94 0.44
C ILE A 157 -6.94 -8.98 -0.58
N GLU A 158 -6.07 -9.48 -1.47
CA GLU A 158 -6.43 -10.32 -2.63
C GLU A 158 -7.28 -11.55 -2.25
N ASN A 159 -7.05 -12.12 -1.06
CA ASN A 159 -7.76 -13.30 -0.55
C ASN A 159 -8.50 -13.03 0.76
N ALA A 160 -8.76 -11.76 1.09
CA ALA A 160 -9.50 -11.39 2.29
C ALA A 160 -11.01 -11.38 2.02
N ASP A 161 -11.78 -12.09 2.83
CA ASP A 161 -13.24 -11.97 2.81
C ASP A 161 -13.70 -10.57 3.25
N THR A 162 -14.93 -10.19 2.88
CA THR A 162 -15.51 -8.87 3.19
C THR A 162 -15.46 -8.53 4.67
N LYS A 163 -15.66 -9.53 5.54
CA LYS A 163 -15.60 -9.35 7.00
C LYS A 163 -14.18 -8.96 7.45
N THR A 164 -13.17 -9.65 6.93
CA THR A 164 -11.75 -9.36 7.19
C THR A 164 -11.38 -7.96 6.72
N ILE A 165 -11.85 -7.55 5.53
CA ILE A 165 -11.59 -6.20 4.99
C ILE A 165 -12.27 -5.14 5.86
N TYR A 166 -13.51 -5.37 6.31
CA TYR A 166 -14.22 -4.47 7.21
C TYR A 166 -13.54 -4.36 8.59
N GLU A 167 -13.16 -5.49 9.19
CA GLU A 167 -12.38 -5.50 10.44
C GLU A 167 -11.06 -4.74 10.28
N LEU A 168 -10.34 -4.96 9.17
CA LEU A 168 -9.10 -4.26 8.87
C LEU A 168 -9.32 -2.75 8.75
N MET A 169 -10.38 -2.30 8.08
CA MET A 169 -10.75 -0.89 7.95
C MET A 169 -10.98 -0.23 9.32
N ILE A 170 -11.77 -0.87 10.19
CA ILE A 170 -12.08 -0.35 11.53
C ILE A 170 -10.81 -0.23 12.38
N ASN A 171 -9.98 -1.27 12.39
CA ASN A 171 -8.73 -1.28 13.16
C ASN A 171 -7.69 -0.30 12.59
N ALA A 172 -7.61 -0.14 11.26
CA ALA A 172 -6.77 0.88 10.64
C ALA A 172 -7.22 2.29 11.04
N SER A 173 -8.53 2.53 11.12
CA SER A 173 -9.08 3.81 11.59
C SER A 173 -8.75 4.07 13.07
N GLU A 174 -8.92 3.07 13.94
CA GLU A 174 -8.58 3.16 15.37
C GLU A 174 -7.10 3.49 15.59
N LEU A 175 -6.21 2.93 14.77
CA LEU A 175 -4.77 3.21 14.80
C LEU A 175 -4.37 4.48 14.03
N GLU A 176 -5.33 5.34 13.69
CA GLU A 176 -5.15 6.60 12.95
C GLU A 176 -4.40 6.42 11.60
N LEU A 177 -4.49 5.25 10.95
CA LEU A 177 -3.93 4.96 9.63
C LEU A 177 -4.88 5.45 8.51
N LYS A 178 -5.17 6.74 8.51
CA LYS A 178 -6.24 7.39 7.71
C LYS A 178 -6.24 7.01 6.22
N GLU A 179 -5.05 6.93 5.63
CA GLU A 179 -4.90 6.59 4.21
C GLU A 179 -5.31 5.12 3.92
N CYS A 180 -4.98 4.20 4.83
CA CYS A 180 -5.34 2.79 4.73
C CYS A 180 -6.84 2.60 4.93
N SER A 181 -7.39 3.16 6.01
CA SER A 181 -8.81 3.03 6.34
C SER A 181 -9.70 3.62 5.25
N GLY A 182 -9.39 4.82 4.74
CA GLY A 182 -10.19 5.46 3.68
C GLY A 182 -10.19 4.70 2.35
N LYS A 183 -9.09 4.01 2.01
CA LYS A 183 -9.05 3.15 0.81
C LYS A 183 -9.87 1.88 0.97
N LEU A 184 -9.78 1.24 2.14
CA LEU A 184 -10.56 0.04 2.45
C LEU A 184 -12.06 0.36 2.48
N GLU A 185 -12.44 1.53 3.03
CA GLU A 185 -13.81 2.04 3.00
C GLU A 185 -14.32 2.21 1.57
N ARG A 186 -13.56 2.93 0.73
CA ARG A 186 -13.90 3.13 -0.68
C ARG A 186 -14.08 1.79 -1.41
N TYR A 187 -13.15 0.85 -1.22
CA TYR A 187 -13.25 -0.49 -1.80
C TYR A 187 -14.54 -1.20 -1.39
N LEU A 188 -14.90 -1.16 -0.11
CA LEU A 188 -16.12 -1.79 0.39
C LEU A 188 -17.40 -1.15 -0.20
N ILE A 189 -17.42 0.17 -0.41
CA ILE A 189 -18.54 0.88 -1.05
C ILE A 189 -18.67 0.47 -2.52
N GLU A 190 -17.57 0.51 -3.28
CA GLU A 190 -17.54 0.18 -4.72
C GLU A 190 -17.94 -1.29 -4.95
N SER A 191 -17.51 -2.20 -4.09
CA SER A 191 -17.87 -3.63 -4.16
C SER A 191 -19.34 -3.92 -3.92
N LYS A 192 -20.07 -3.06 -3.18
CA LYS A 192 -21.51 -3.20 -2.94
C LYS A 192 -22.36 -2.57 -4.04
N ALA A 193 -21.77 -1.69 -4.85
CA ALA A 193 -22.43 -1.04 -5.97
C ALA A 193 -22.35 -1.84 -7.28
N SER A 194 -21.62 -2.97 -7.28
CA SER A 194 -21.48 -3.92 -8.39
C SER A 194 -22.40 -5.12 -8.22
#